data_AF-A0A1Q9GUC2-F1
#
_entry.id   AF-A0A1Q9GUC2-F1
#
_cell.length_a   1.000
_cell.length_b   1.000
_cell.length_c   1.000
_cell.angle_alpha   90.00
_cell.angle_beta   90.00
_cell.angle_gamma   90.00
#
_symmetry.space_group_name_H-M   'P 1'
#
loop_
_entity.id
_entity.type
_entity.pdbx_description
1 polymer ?
#
loop_
_entity_poly.entity_id
_entity_poly.type
_entity_poly.pdbx_seq_one_letter_code
_entity_poly.pdbx_strand_id
1 'polypeptide(L)'
;MTLEWMLLIFLSLLIVYHHMIYTSMMIWLGRNRSASEHETRSNSANEEQVEEHDQYFPSIALVMPAHNEEQCIEAKLANLLMLDYPAEQLSVWICCDGCTDQTARIIDCWKNKFSAAGIALHVIEDETNRGKLARINQLMAQAKDTSELIALSDVSALISIDALKQAAANFRNPQTGAITCCYLLAEATLGEEQYWQWQNNIRHAESHLGNVMGGNGAFYIMRAKLFTPLPEDTINDDFMLPMTVIKQGYNVVFNQSINSVELTPTDEQHNHKRRQRIGAGNLQQLIRCRFLFQFRHYKTNWLFASGKGLRTVMPFILLFYFALSIIMAWQGVGVAQGLVALQSVAYLLALLPLLGIHSRLTDKLHYFIGGYFSSLLGMLRYLGGQFRQGWRHLPPIANYQTQSTQALKRSSDIILSLVGMLLTLPLWPLLAILIKLDSPGPAFYHQLRVGRITEDKAELFNVIKFRTMSQNAENQSGAVWATQNDPRITRVGRFLRATRLDELPQFINVLRGDMSLIGPRPERPEMCGDLQNALPFYLERTAGLRPGITGLAQVNQGYDSCLDDVKNKIAWDHAYAVALGSPLQWLRMDFYIIFKTLYIMVSKRGQ
;
A
#
# COMPACT_ATOMS: atom_id res chain seq x y z
N MET A 1 15.60 -29.73 36.11
CA MET A 1 15.56 -28.65 35.09
C MET A 1 15.31 -27.34 35.80
N THR A 2 16.11 -26.30 35.52
CA THR A 2 15.81 -24.94 36.00
C THR A 2 14.57 -24.39 35.29
N LEU A 3 13.94 -23.35 35.86
CA LEU A 3 12.79 -22.67 35.26
C LEU A 3 13.07 -22.20 33.83
N GLU A 4 14.29 -21.72 33.57
CA GLU A 4 14.75 -21.26 32.27
C GLU A 4 14.71 -22.37 31.21
N TRP A 5 15.15 -23.58 31.56
CA TRP A 5 15.08 -24.74 30.66
C TRP A 5 13.64 -25.17 30.37
N MET A 6 12.74 -25.11 31.37
CA MET A 6 11.31 -25.40 31.16
C MET A 6 10.69 -24.39 30.20
N LEU A 7 10.98 -23.11 30.37
CA LEU A 7 10.50 -22.04 29.50
C LEU A 7 11.06 -22.17 28.09
N LEU A 8 12.35 -22.43 27.93
CA LEU A 8 12.99 -22.58 26.61
C LEU A 8 12.38 -23.75 25.83
N ILE A 9 12.19 -24.90 26.48
CA ILE A 9 11.57 -26.08 25.86
C ILE A 9 10.11 -25.80 25.51
N PHE A 10 9.35 -25.18 26.42
CA PHE A 10 7.96 -24.82 26.16
C PHE A 10 7.81 -23.89 24.95
N LEU A 11 8.61 -22.82 24.87
CA LEU A 11 8.60 -21.90 23.73
C LEU A 11 9.03 -22.60 22.43
N SER A 12 10.04 -23.47 22.49
CA SER A 12 10.47 -24.26 21.33
C SER A 12 9.33 -25.15 20.81
N LEU A 13 8.64 -25.87 21.71
CA LEU A 13 7.49 -26.70 21.37
C LEU A 13 6.36 -25.86 20.76
N LEU A 14 6.12 -24.66 21.29
CA LEU A 14 5.08 -23.75 20.79
C LEU A 14 5.40 -23.23 19.37
N ILE A 15 6.66 -22.89 19.11
CA ILE A 15 7.15 -22.46 17.78
C ILE A 15 6.99 -23.60 16.77
N VAL A 16 7.46 -24.81 17.12
CA VAL A 16 7.33 -26.00 16.27
C VAL A 16 5.87 -26.36 16.02
N TYR A 17 5.04 -26.29 17.07
CA TYR A 17 3.61 -26.55 16.99
C TYR A 17 2.95 -25.64 15.97
N HIS A 18 3.15 -24.32 16.06
CA HIS A 18 2.52 -23.36 15.15
C HIS A 18 2.96 -23.54 13.70
N HIS A 19 4.28 -23.65 13.47
CA HIS A 19 4.86 -23.57 12.14
C HIS A 19 4.85 -24.89 11.38
N MET A 20 4.90 -26.02 12.08
CA MET A 20 5.00 -27.34 11.46
C MET A 20 3.77 -28.20 11.75
N ILE A 21 3.43 -28.39 13.03
CA ILE A 21 2.40 -29.39 13.41
C ILE A 21 1.01 -28.91 12.98
N TYR A 22 0.62 -27.71 13.42
CA TYR A 22 -0.70 -27.16 13.15
C TYR A 22 -0.93 -26.94 11.65
N THR A 23 0.03 -26.33 10.96
CA THR A 23 -0.04 -26.10 9.51
C THR A 23 -0.16 -27.41 8.74
N SER A 24 0.68 -28.41 9.03
CA SER A 24 0.62 -29.72 8.36
C SER A 24 -0.69 -30.45 8.65
N MET A 25 -1.17 -30.39 9.89
CA MET A 25 -2.44 -30.98 10.29
C MET A 25 -3.63 -30.36 9.52
N MET A 26 -3.67 -29.03 9.40
CA MET A 26 -4.73 -28.34 8.66
C MET A 26 -4.69 -28.68 7.16
N ILE A 27 -3.49 -28.78 6.56
CA ILE A 27 -3.32 -29.18 5.16
C ILE A 27 -3.80 -30.61 4.94
N TRP A 28 -3.42 -31.53 5.82
CA TRP A 28 -3.82 -32.94 5.75
C TRP A 28 -5.34 -33.09 5.85
N LEU A 29 -5.97 -32.38 6.79
CA LEU A 29 -7.42 -32.37 6.95
C LEU A 29 -8.15 -31.80 5.72
N GLY A 30 -7.63 -30.74 5.10
CA GLY A 30 -8.22 -30.15 3.89
C GLY A 30 -8.11 -31.06 2.66
N ARG A 31 -6.95 -31.69 2.44
CA ARG A 31 -6.72 -32.55 1.27
C ARG A 31 -7.51 -33.86 1.29
N ASN A 32 -7.47 -34.57 2.41
CA ASN A 32 -8.06 -35.91 2.49
C ASN A 32 -9.59 -35.91 2.40
N ARG A 33 -10.24 -34.79 2.72
CA ARG A 33 -11.70 -34.69 2.66
C ARG A 33 -12.23 -34.11 1.36
N SER A 34 -11.46 -33.25 0.69
CA SER A 34 -11.79 -32.80 -0.67
C SER A 34 -11.88 -33.96 -1.67
N ALA A 35 -11.07 -35.01 -1.48
CA ALA A 35 -11.12 -36.23 -2.30
C ALA A 35 -12.40 -37.06 -2.05
N SER A 36 -12.81 -37.21 -0.78
CA SER A 36 -14.02 -37.95 -0.39
C SER A 36 -15.31 -37.27 -0.84
N GLU A 37 -15.38 -35.94 -0.82
CA GLU A 37 -16.54 -35.19 -1.31
C GLU A 37 -16.66 -35.21 -2.84
N HIS A 38 -15.53 -35.27 -3.57
CA HIS A 38 -15.53 -35.45 -5.03
C HIS A 38 -16.07 -36.84 -5.44
N GLU A 39 -15.71 -37.90 -4.71
CA GLU A 39 -16.28 -39.24 -4.93
C GLU A 39 -17.79 -39.28 -4.64
N THR A 40 -18.23 -38.64 -3.56
CA THR A 40 -19.65 -38.58 -3.18
C THR A 40 -20.49 -37.79 -4.19
N ARG A 41 -19.93 -36.71 -4.77
CA ARG A 41 -20.58 -35.91 -5.83
C ARG A 41 -20.69 -36.65 -7.17
N SER A 42 -19.73 -37.50 -7.52
CA SER A 42 -19.85 -38.33 -8.74
C SER A 42 -21.02 -39.33 -8.65
N ASN A 43 -21.36 -39.76 -7.42
CA ASN A 43 -22.51 -40.62 -7.17
C ASN A 43 -23.83 -39.83 -7.02
N SER A 44 -23.82 -38.62 -6.44
CA SER A 44 -25.05 -37.81 -6.28
C SER A 44 -25.48 -37.05 -7.54
N ALA A 45 -24.57 -36.82 -8.49
CA ALA A 45 -24.91 -36.21 -9.79
C ALA A 45 -25.86 -37.07 -10.64
N ASN A 46 -25.99 -38.37 -10.31
CA ASN A 46 -26.96 -39.26 -10.94
C ASN A 46 -28.34 -39.29 -10.23
N GLU A 47 -28.51 -38.65 -9.07
CA GLU A 47 -29.75 -38.75 -8.27
C GLU A 47 -30.48 -37.41 -8.03
N GLU A 48 -29.89 -36.25 -8.31
CA GLU A 48 -30.57 -34.95 -8.11
C GLU A 48 -31.20 -34.38 -9.40
N GLN A 49 -32.18 -35.11 -9.95
CA GLN A 49 -33.33 -34.45 -10.59
C GLN A 49 -34.32 -34.07 -9.46
N VAL A 50 -33.98 -33.03 -8.70
CA VAL A 50 -34.91 -32.45 -7.72
C VAL A 50 -35.91 -31.59 -8.49
N GLU A 51 -37.19 -31.96 -8.37
CA GLU A 51 -38.34 -31.27 -8.96
C GLU A 51 -38.25 -29.74 -8.77
N GLU A 52 -38.23 -28.99 -9.88
CA GLU A 52 -38.07 -27.53 -9.94
C GLU A 52 -39.20 -26.72 -9.24
N HIS A 53 -40.26 -27.38 -8.78
CA HIS A 53 -41.51 -26.70 -8.45
C HIS A 53 -41.64 -26.13 -7.03
N ASP A 54 -40.67 -26.34 -6.12
CA ASP A 54 -40.80 -25.90 -4.72
C ASP A 54 -39.49 -25.34 -4.09
N GLN A 55 -38.66 -24.69 -4.91
CA GLN A 55 -37.39 -24.12 -4.44
C GLN A 55 -37.59 -22.74 -3.77
N TYR A 56 -37.57 -22.70 -2.42
CA TYR A 56 -37.58 -21.44 -1.66
C TYR A 56 -36.31 -20.60 -1.92
N PHE A 57 -36.50 -19.37 -2.39
CA PHE A 57 -35.44 -18.38 -2.60
C PHE A 57 -35.59 -17.24 -1.58
N PRO A 58 -34.70 -17.11 -0.58
CA PRO A 58 -34.73 -16.00 0.35
C PRO A 58 -34.40 -14.68 -0.34
N SER A 59 -34.95 -13.58 0.16
CA SER A 59 -34.54 -12.25 -0.32
C SER A 59 -33.08 -11.93 0.04
N ILE A 60 -32.30 -11.48 -0.95
CA ILE A 60 -30.87 -11.16 -0.83
C ILE A 60 -30.62 -9.69 -1.19
N ALA A 61 -30.00 -8.96 -0.28
CA ALA A 61 -29.40 -7.65 -0.55
C ALA A 61 -27.90 -7.80 -0.77
N LEU A 62 -27.41 -7.42 -1.95
CA LEU A 62 -25.99 -7.39 -2.28
C LEU A 62 -25.44 -5.97 -2.13
N VAL A 63 -24.56 -5.79 -1.15
CA VAL A 63 -24.05 -4.51 -0.66
C VAL A 63 -22.61 -4.31 -1.12
N MET A 64 -22.32 -3.15 -1.70
CA MET A 64 -20.99 -2.82 -2.24
C MET A 64 -20.64 -1.34 -1.99
N PRO A 65 -19.67 -1.04 -1.10
CA PRO A 65 -19.04 0.28 -1.08
C PRO A 65 -18.08 0.42 -2.28
N ALA A 66 -18.10 1.57 -2.95
CA ALA A 66 -17.27 1.87 -4.11
C ALA A 66 -16.51 3.20 -3.88
N HIS A 67 -15.22 3.23 -4.18
CA HIS A 67 -14.43 4.47 -4.18
C HIS A 67 -13.39 4.41 -5.31
N ASN A 68 -13.60 5.22 -6.35
CA ASN A 68 -12.73 5.30 -7.52
C ASN A 68 -12.44 3.94 -8.20
N GLU A 69 -13.50 3.26 -8.62
CA GLU A 69 -13.49 1.90 -9.18
C GLU A 69 -13.84 1.89 -10.68
N GLU A 70 -13.58 2.98 -11.41
CA GLU A 70 -13.98 3.13 -12.83
C GLU A 70 -13.51 1.98 -13.73
N GLN A 71 -12.40 1.33 -13.40
CA GLN A 71 -11.79 0.27 -14.20
C GLN A 71 -12.53 -1.07 -14.11
N CYS A 72 -13.21 -1.35 -13.00
CA CYS A 72 -13.81 -2.66 -12.73
C CYS A 72 -15.33 -2.61 -12.50
N ILE A 73 -15.90 -1.44 -12.17
CA ILE A 73 -17.33 -1.29 -11.84
C ILE A 73 -18.25 -1.74 -12.97
N GLU A 74 -17.89 -1.51 -14.24
CA GLU A 74 -18.70 -1.94 -15.38
C GLU A 74 -18.79 -3.47 -15.48
N ALA A 75 -17.64 -4.16 -15.34
CA ALA A 75 -17.58 -5.61 -15.33
C ALA A 75 -18.38 -6.19 -14.14
N LYS A 76 -18.31 -5.53 -12.98
CA LYS A 76 -19.09 -5.92 -11.80
C LYS A 76 -20.59 -5.81 -12.04
N LEU A 77 -21.08 -4.68 -12.58
CA LEU A 77 -22.49 -4.47 -12.89
C LEU A 77 -23.01 -5.49 -13.91
N ALA A 78 -22.21 -5.82 -14.93
CA ALA A 78 -22.52 -6.88 -15.87
C ALA A 78 -22.63 -8.25 -15.18
N ASN A 79 -21.67 -8.59 -14.32
CA ASN A 79 -21.67 -9.83 -13.55
C ASN A 79 -22.92 -9.97 -12.67
N LEU A 80 -23.36 -8.89 -12.02
CA LEU A 80 -24.56 -8.91 -11.18
C LEU A 80 -25.86 -9.17 -11.97
N LEU A 81 -25.97 -8.61 -13.18
CA LEU A 81 -27.12 -8.88 -14.06
C LEU A 81 -27.13 -10.29 -14.64
N MET A 82 -25.97 -10.94 -14.68
CA MET A 82 -25.83 -12.32 -15.17
C MET A 82 -26.04 -13.37 -14.07
N LEU A 83 -26.26 -12.96 -12.81
CA LEU A 83 -26.49 -13.91 -11.72
C LEU A 83 -27.76 -14.71 -11.97
N ASP A 84 -27.64 -16.02 -11.85
CA ASP A 84 -28.75 -16.95 -11.94
C ASP A 84 -29.50 -16.96 -10.60
N TYR A 85 -30.34 -15.94 -10.38
CA TYR A 85 -31.18 -15.80 -9.19
C TYR A 85 -32.49 -15.06 -9.53
N PRO A 86 -33.63 -15.34 -8.87
CA PRO A 86 -34.87 -14.61 -9.13
C PRO A 86 -34.69 -13.11 -8.92
N ALA A 87 -34.96 -12.31 -9.97
CA ALA A 87 -34.74 -10.87 -9.97
C ALA A 87 -35.49 -10.15 -8.83
N GLU A 88 -36.73 -10.55 -8.55
CA GLU A 88 -37.58 -9.99 -7.49
C GLU A 88 -37.02 -10.26 -6.07
N GLN A 89 -36.19 -11.28 -5.92
CA GLN A 89 -35.55 -11.64 -4.66
C GLN A 89 -34.15 -11.04 -4.51
N LEU A 90 -33.66 -10.30 -5.50
CA LEU A 90 -32.34 -9.68 -5.50
C LEU A 90 -32.45 -8.16 -5.48
N SER A 91 -31.79 -7.54 -4.51
CA SER A 91 -31.54 -6.10 -4.50
C SER A 91 -30.05 -5.82 -4.47
N VAL A 92 -29.61 -4.77 -5.15
CA VAL A 92 -28.22 -4.34 -5.23
C VAL A 92 -28.11 -2.94 -4.62
N TRP A 93 -27.18 -2.78 -3.67
CA TRP A 93 -26.99 -1.57 -2.89
C TRP A 93 -25.56 -1.09 -3.05
N ILE A 94 -25.37 0.03 -3.74
CA ILE A 94 -24.05 0.58 -4.04
C ILE A 94 -23.93 1.96 -3.38
N CYS A 95 -22.82 2.20 -2.67
CA CYS A 95 -22.48 3.54 -2.19
C CYS A 95 -21.17 4.03 -2.80
N CYS A 96 -21.24 5.10 -3.59
CA CYS A 96 -20.10 5.86 -4.04
C CYS A 96 -19.61 6.77 -2.90
N ASP A 97 -18.46 6.43 -2.31
CA ASP A 97 -17.91 7.07 -1.11
C ASP A 97 -16.87 8.13 -1.47
N GLY A 98 -17.33 9.32 -1.90
CA GLY A 98 -16.46 10.41 -2.33
C GLY A 98 -15.69 10.07 -3.61
N CYS A 99 -16.36 9.46 -4.60
CA CYS A 99 -15.73 9.16 -5.89
C CYS A 99 -15.43 10.46 -6.66
N THR A 100 -14.23 10.54 -7.23
CA THR A 100 -13.77 11.65 -8.07
C THR A 100 -13.61 11.27 -9.54
N ASP A 101 -13.72 9.98 -9.85
CA ASP A 101 -13.59 9.40 -11.18
C ASP A 101 -14.96 9.15 -11.84
N GLN A 102 -15.01 8.35 -12.92
CA GLN A 102 -16.26 8.08 -13.63
C GLN A 102 -17.16 7.02 -12.97
N THR A 103 -16.82 6.50 -11.78
CA THR A 103 -17.55 5.39 -11.14
C THR A 103 -19.05 5.67 -11.01
N ALA A 104 -19.43 6.82 -10.44
CA ALA A 104 -20.84 7.18 -10.22
C ALA A 104 -21.61 7.32 -11.53
N ARG A 105 -20.97 7.93 -12.55
CA ARG A 105 -21.55 8.09 -13.88
C ARG A 105 -21.79 6.74 -14.56
N ILE A 106 -20.85 5.80 -14.45
CA ILE A 106 -21.02 4.46 -15.02
C ILE A 106 -22.22 3.77 -14.35
N ILE A 107 -22.34 3.81 -13.03
CA ILE A 107 -23.47 3.20 -12.31
C ILE A 107 -24.81 3.80 -12.78
N ASP A 108 -24.87 5.12 -12.97
CA ASP A 108 -26.08 5.80 -13.43
C ASP A 108 -26.55 5.29 -14.82
N CYS A 109 -25.61 5.11 -15.75
CA CYS A 109 -25.88 4.55 -17.08
C CYS A 109 -26.48 3.13 -17.05
N TRP A 110 -26.24 2.36 -15.98
CA TRP A 110 -26.74 0.98 -15.84
C TRP A 110 -28.10 0.88 -15.15
N LYS A 111 -28.63 1.96 -14.54
CA LYS A 111 -29.93 1.93 -13.86
C LYS A 111 -31.07 1.39 -14.72
N ASN A 112 -31.12 1.80 -15.99
CA ASN A 112 -32.14 1.33 -16.93
C ASN A 112 -32.03 -0.18 -17.21
N LYS A 113 -30.80 -0.74 -17.25
CA LYS A 113 -30.58 -2.17 -17.47
C LYS A 113 -31.06 -3.00 -16.26
N PHE A 114 -30.78 -2.52 -15.05
CA PHE A 114 -31.28 -3.15 -13.81
C PHE A 114 -32.81 -3.09 -13.71
N SER A 115 -33.40 -1.93 -14.01
CA SER A 115 -34.85 -1.80 -14.04
C SER A 115 -35.51 -2.72 -15.08
N ALA A 116 -34.91 -2.88 -16.26
CA ALA A 116 -35.41 -3.79 -17.29
C ALA A 116 -35.28 -5.26 -16.89
N ALA A 117 -34.27 -5.61 -16.09
CA ALA A 117 -34.08 -6.94 -15.53
C ALA A 117 -34.96 -7.22 -14.29
N GLY A 118 -35.67 -6.23 -13.76
CA GLY A 118 -36.50 -6.38 -12.56
C GLY A 118 -35.70 -6.44 -11.25
N ILE A 119 -34.42 -6.05 -11.26
CA ILE A 119 -33.54 -6.06 -10.08
C ILE A 119 -33.51 -4.65 -9.48
N ALA A 120 -33.84 -4.53 -8.19
CA ALA A 120 -33.82 -3.25 -7.49
C ALA A 120 -32.38 -2.77 -7.29
N LEU A 121 -32.04 -1.62 -7.89
CA LEU A 121 -30.72 -0.98 -7.75
C LEU A 121 -30.84 0.29 -6.89
N HIS A 122 -30.27 0.24 -5.69
CA HIS A 122 -30.17 1.36 -4.75
C HIS A 122 -28.77 1.96 -4.85
N VAL A 123 -28.67 3.25 -5.20
CA VAL A 123 -27.40 3.96 -5.35
C VAL A 123 -27.38 5.14 -4.40
N ILE A 124 -26.34 5.22 -3.58
CA ILE A 124 -26.05 6.34 -2.69
C ILE A 124 -24.76 6.99 -3.20
N GLU A 125 -24.78 8.30 -3.38
CA GLU A 125 -23.60 9.07 -3.77
C GLU A 125 -23.34 10.12 -2.72
N ASP A 126 -22.20 9.99 -2.04
CA ASP A 126 -21.76 10.94 -1.03
C ASP A 126 -20.49 11.66 -1.50
N GLU A 127 -20.43 12.97 -1.28
CA GLU A 127 -19.26 13.79 -1.67
C GLU A 127 -18.02 13.52 -0.80
N THR A 128 -18.21 12.99 0.41
CA THR A 128 -17.13 12.81 1.39
C THR A 128 -16.80 11.34 1.61
N ASN A 129 -15.53 10.98 1.42
CA ASN A 129 -15.02 9.65 1.74
C ASN A 129 -15.00 9.45 3.27
N ARG A 130 -15.89 8.58 3.77
CA ARG A 130 -15.97 8.18 5.18
C ARG A 130 -15.29 6.83 5.45
N GLY A 131 -14.86 6.14 4.40
CA GLY A 131 -14.14 4.88 4.44
C GLY A 131 -15.07 3.67 4.33
N LYS A 132 -14.53 2.59 3.75
CA LYS A 132 -15.24 1.31 3.47
C LYS A 132 -16.13 0.87 4.63
N LEU A 133 -15.59 0.80 5.86
CA LEU A 133 -16.33 0.30 7.02
C LEU A 133 -17.56 1.14 7.37
N ALA A 134 -17.46 2.48 7.30
CA ALA A 134 -18.58 3.36 7.58
C ALA A 134 -19.73 3.09 6.59
N ARG A 135 -19.39 2.81 5.33
CA ARG A 135 -20.34 2.50 4.25
C ARG A 135 -20.91 1.11 4.35
N ILE A 136 -20.11 0.12 4.74
CA ILE A 136 -20.61 -1.21 5.08
C ILE A 136 -21.66 -1.09 6.20
N ASN A 137 -21.34 -0.38 7.29
CA ASN A 137 -22.26 -0.21 8.39
C ASN A 137 -23.56 0.47 7.96
N GLN A 138 -23.49 1.52 7.15
CA GLN A 138 -24.65 2.24 6.64
C GLN A 138 -25.51 1.36 5.74
N LEU A 139 -24.92 0.78 4.69
CA LEU A 139 -25.65 -0.01 3.70
C LEU A 139 -26.26 -1.27 4.31
N MET A 140 -25.50 -2.00 5.13
CA MET A 140 -26.01 -3.20 5.79
C MET A 140 -27.11 -2.87 6.80
N ALA A 141 -27.03 -1.72 7.50
CA ALA A 141 -28.11 -1.30 8.40
C ALA A 141 -29.40 -0.99 7.65
N GLN A 142 -29.32 -0.38 6.46
CA GLN A 142 -30.49 -0.09 5.62
C GLN A 142 -31.09 -1.37 5.00
N ALA A 143 -30.23 -2.26 4.51
CA ALA A 143 -30.66 -3.51 3.88
C ALA A 143 -31.17 -4.57 4.88
N LYS A 144 -30.86 -4.43 6.18
CA LYS A 144 -31.16 -5.42 7.21
C LYS A 144 -32.65 -5.72 7.35
N ASP A 145 -33.49 -4.70 7.22
CA ASP A 145 -34.94 -4.84 7.44
C ASP A 145 -35.70 -5.19 6.16
N THR A 146 -35.04 -5.12 5.00
CA THR A 146 -35.65 -5.36 3.68
C THR A 146 -35.32 -6.73 3.09
N SER A 147 -34.38 -7.47 3.69
CA SER A 147 -33.90 -8.74 3.12
C SER A 147 -33.59 -9.76 4.21
N GLU A 148 -33.74 -11.04 3.90
CA GLU A 148 -33.41 -12.13 4.81
C GLU A 148 -31.90 -12.37 4.92
N LEU A 149 -31.20 -12.19 3.79
CA LEU A 149 -29.76 -12.33 3.67
C LEU A 149 -29.13 -11.04 3.16
N ILE A 150 -27.92 -10.74 3.63
CA ILE A 150 -27.08 -9.65 3.13
C ILE A 150 -25.77 -10.25 2.64
N ALA A 151 -25.45 -10.03 1.38
CA ALA A 151 -24.17 -10.32 0.79
C ALA A 151 -23.34 -9.04 0.72
N LEU A 152 -22.05 -9.13 1.04
CA LEU A 152 -21.09 -8.09 0.71
C LEU A 152 -20.21 -8.58 -0.43
N SER A 153 -19.93 -7.69 -1.37
CA SER A 153 -18.95 -7.96 -2.42
C SER A 153 -18.09 -6.74 -2.68
N ASP A 154 -16.80 -6.95 -2.91
CA ASP A 154 -15.93 -5.89 -3.42
C ASP A 154 -16.24 -5.64 -4.90
N VAL A 155 -16.09 -4.38 -5.33
CA VAL A 155 -16.36 -3.99 -6.72
C VAL A 155 -15.39 -4.66 -7.68
N SER A 156 -14.13 -4.80 -7.25
CA SER A 156 -13.05 -5.44 -8.00
C SER A 156 -13.15 -6.96 -8.08
N ALA A 157 -14.11 -7.59 -7.39
CA ALA A 157 -14.27 -9.04 -7.37
C ALA A 157 -15.55 -9.49 -8.11
N LEU A 158 -15.41 -10.32 -9.14
CA LEU A 158 -16.53 -10.99 -9.80
C LEU A 158 -16.95 -12.24 -9.02
N ILE A 159 -18.22 -12.62 -9.06
CA ILE A 159 -18.74 -13.83 -8.40
C ILE A 159 -19.30 -14.82 -9.42
N SER A 160 -19.27 -16.12 -9.10
CA SER A 160 -19.83 -17.15 -9.98
C SER A 160 -21.33 -16.91 -10.23
N ILE A 161 -21.80 -17.24 -11.44
CA ILE A 161 -23.17 -16.98 -11.89
C ILE A 161 -24.21 -17.62 -10.96
N ASP A 162 -23.92 -18.81 -10.44
CA ASP A 162 -24.79 -19.57 -9.54
C ASP A 162 -24.57 -19.27 -8.04
N ALA A 163 -23.70 -18.31 -7.70
CA ALA A 163 -23.25 -18.06 -6.33
C ALA A 163 -24.40 -17.88 -5.32
N LEU A 164 -25.44 -17.15 -5.70
CA LEU A 164 -26.58 -16.87 -4.83
C LEU A 164 -27.48 -18.08 -4.61
N LYS A 165 -27.66 -18.95 -5.63
CA LYS A 165 -28.37 -20.23 -5.48
C LYS A 165 -27.62 -21.18 -4.54
N GLN A 166 -26.31 -21.29 -4.73
CA GLN A 166 -25.45 -22.08 -3.86
C GLN A 166 -25.51 -21.57 -2.42
N ALA A 167 -25.46 -20.25 -2.21
CA ALA A 167 -25.59 -19.65 -0.89
C ALA A 167 -26.96 -19.93 -0.26
N ALA A 168 -28.05 -19.75 -1.02
CA ALA A 168 -29.41 -20.01 -0.55
C ALA A 168 -29.58 -21.46 -0.06
N ALA A 169 -28.99 -22.44 -0.78
CA ALA A 169 -29.01 -23.84 -0.37
C ALA A 169 -28.35 -24.07 1.00
N ASN A 170 -27.19 -23.45 1.27
CA ASN A 170 -26.52 -23.55 2.58
C ASN A 170 -27.33 -22.91 3.73
N PHE A 171 -28.10 -21.85 3.46
CA PHE A 171 -28.94 -21.18 4.46
C PHE A 171 -30.24 -21.93 4.79
N ARG A 172 -30.56 -23.02 4.08
CA ARG A 172 -31.60 -23.97 4.51
C ARG A 172 -31.30 -24.56 5.88
N ASN A 173 -30.02 -24.71 6.22
CA ASN A 173 -29.62 -25.05 7.58
C ASN A 173 -29.79 -23.81 8.49
N PRO A 174 -30.68 -23.86 9.51
CA PRO A 174 -30.93 -22.73 10.39
C PRO A 174 -29.70 -22.32 11.22
N GLN A 175 -28.73 -23.22 11.41
CA GLN A 175 -27.48 -22.94 12.13
C GLN A 175 -26.45 -22.19 11.28
N THR A 176 -26.57 -22.20 9.95
CA THR A 176 -25.70 -21.40 9.07
C THR A 176 -26.03 -19.93 9.26
N GLY A 177 -25.10 -19.16 9.82
CA GLY A 177 -25.25 -17.72 10.02
C GLY A 177 -24.54 -16.88 8.96
N ALA A 178 -23.42 -17.39 8.43
CA ALA A 178 -22.69 -16.76 7.33
C ALA A 178 -21.95 -17.78 6.46
N ILE A 179 -21.64 -17.38 5.24
CA ILE A 179 -20.92 -18.16 4.24
C ILE A 179 -19.80 -17.32 3.65
N THR A 180 -18.64 -17.94 3.47
CA THR A 180 -17.52 -17.44 2.67
C THR A 180 -17.23 -18.42 1.53
N CYS A 181 -16.45 -17.99 0.55
CA CYS A 181 -16.29 -18.66 -0.73
C CYS A 181 -14.81 -18.79 -1.14
N CYS A 182 -14.56 -19.51 -2.23
CA CYS A 182 -13.24 -19.60 -2.84
C CYS A 182 -12.78 -18.22 -3.33
N TYR A 183 -11.56 -17.84 -2.97
CA TYR A 183 -10.91 -16.65 -3.52
C TYR A 183 -9.94 -17.06 -4.61
N LEU A 184 -10.07 -16.41 -5.77
CA LEU A 184 -9.27 -16.61 -6.98
C LEU A 184 -8.79 -15.25 -7.48
N LEU A 185 -7.68 -15.25 -8.21
CA LEU A 185 -7.16 -14.06 -8.91
C LEU A 185 -7.36 -14.27 -10.40
N ALA A 186 -7.81 -13.25 -11.13
CA ALA A 186 -7.95 -13.31 -12.59
C ALA A 186 -6.59 -13.47 -13.26
N GLU A 187 -5.59 -12.71 -12.80
CA GLU A 187 -4.20 -12.79 -13.23
C GLU A 187 -3.32 -13.18 -12.03
N ALA A 188 -3.04 -14.48 -11.89
CA ALA A 188 -2.21 -15.01 -10.81
C ALA A 188 -0.83 -15.42 -11.33
N THR A 189 0.24 -15.08 -10.60
CA THR A 189 1.49 -15.83 -10.75
C THR A 189 1.32 -17.24 -10.18
N LEU A 190 2.11 -18.20 -10.67
CA LEU A 190 2.08 -19.59 -10.18
C LEU A 190 2.27 -19.69 -8.65
N GLY A 191 3.04 -18.77 -8.06
CA GLY A 191 3.21 -18.70 -6.60
C GLY A 191 1.96 -18.18 -5.87
N GLU A 192 1.29 -17.16 -6.40
CA GLU A 192 0.06 -16.62 -5.82
C GLU A 192 -1.10 -17.60 -5.92
N GLU A 193 -1.24 -18.30 -7.05
CA GLU A 193 -2.26 -19.32 -7.24
C GLU A 193 -2.10 -20.45 -6.20
N GLN A 194 -0.87 -20.96 -6.04
CA GLN A 194 -0.57 -21.97 -5.02
C GLN A 194 -0.87 -21.48 -3.60
N TYR A 195 -0.55 -20.22 -3.30
CA TYR A 195 -0.84 -19.62 -2.00
C TYR A 195 -2.35 -19.54 -1.72
N TRP A 196 -3.15 -19.09 -2.69
CA TRP A 196 -4.59 -18.96 -2.52
C TRP A 196 -5.31 -20.31 -2.51
N GLN A 197 -4.88 -21.26 -3.33
CA GLN A 197 -5.32 -22.66 -3.22
C GLN A 197 -5.01 -23.22 -1.83
N TRP A 198 -3.83 -22.94 -1.30
CA TRP A 198 -3.45 -23.33 0.06
C TRP A 198 -4.34 -22.69 1.12
N GLN A 199 -4.67 -21.40 1.01
CA GLN A 199 -5.61 -20.72 1.91
C GLN A 199 -7.04 -21.29 1.83
N ASN A 200 -7.54 -21.54 0.62
CA ASN A 200 -8.88 -22.11 0.41
C ASN A 200 -9.00 -23.51 1.06
N ASN A 201 -7.96 -24.35 0.95
CA ASN A 201 -7.91 -25.66 1.60
C ASN A 201 -7.94 -25.56 3.14
N ILE A 202 -7.26 -24.57 3.72
CA ILE A 202 -7.31 -24.33 5.17
C ILE A 202 -8.73 -23.94 5.58
N ARG A 203 -9.38 -23.02 4.87
CA ARG A 203 -10.75 -22.58 5.17
C ARG A 203 -11.77 -23.72 5.06
N HIS A 204 -11.60 -24.60 4.07
CA HIS A 204 -12.41 -25.80 3.96
C HIS A 204 -12.26 -26.72 5.18
N ALA A 205 -11.02 -26.94 5.64
CA ALA A 205 -10.77 -27.70 6.86
C ALA A 205 -11.34 -27.01 8.13
N GLU A 206 -11.24 -25.69 8.23
CA GLU A 206 -11.83 -24.90 9.33
C GLU A 206 -13.37 -25.03 9.37
N SER A 207 -14.02 -24.90 8.21
CA SER A 207 -15.48 -25.07 8.05
C SER A 207 -15.94 -26.43 8.56
N HIS A 208 -15.22 -27.51 8.20
CA HIS A 208 -15.50 -28.87 8.65
C HIS A 208 -15.34 -29.07 10.16
N LEU A 209 -14.36 -28.37 10.75
CA LEU A 209 -14.12 -28.39 12.19
C LEU A 209 -15.09 -27.48 12.97
N GLY A 210 -15.92 -26.72 12.26
CA GLY A 210 -17.13 -26.10 12.75
C GLY A 210 -17.31 -24.65 12.29
N ASN A 211 -16.23 -23.90 12.14
CA ASN A 211 -16.29 -22.47 11.83
C ASN A 211 -15.05 -22.00 11.08
N VAL A 212 -15.26 -21.25 10.00
CA VAL A 212 -14.18 -20.56 9.28
C VAL A 212 -13.70 -19.34 10.05
N MET A 213 -12.39 -19.14 10.12
CA MET A 213 -11.75 -18.03 10.83
C MET A 213 -11.61 -16.78 9.95
N GLY A 214 -12.76 -16.23 9.59
CA GLY A 214 -12.93 -15.01 8.77
C GLY A 214 -13.24 -15.30 7.30
N GLY A 215 -13.85 -14.32 6.63
CA GLY A 215 -14.17 -14.36 5.22
C GLY A 215 -13.01 -13.95 4.32
N ASN A 216 -13.22 -14.04 3.00
CA ASN A 216 -12.46 -13.29 2.00
C ASN A 216 -13.21 -11.98 1.78
N GLY A 217 -12.50 -10.85 1.75
CA GLY A 217 -13.12 -9.53 1.54
C GLY A 217 -13.92 -9.41 0.25
N ALA A 218 -13.59 -10.24 -0.76
CA ALA A 218 -14.19 -10.24 -2.09
C ALA A 218 -15.70 -10.59 -2.12
N PHE A 219 -16.13 -11.62 -1.38
CA PHE A 219 -17.53 -12.01 -1.29
C PHE A 219 -17.82 -12.84 -0.04
N TYR A 220 -18.78 -12.38 0.76
CA TYR A 220 -19.37 -13.16 1.85
C TYR A 220 -20.86 -12.83 1.98
N ILE A 221 -21.63 -13.77 2.54
CA ILE A 221 -23.07 -13.58 2.75
C ILE A 221 -23.47 -14.03 4.13
N MET A 222 -24.41 -13.35 4.77
CA MET A 222 -24.86 -13.65 6.11
C MET A 222 -26.36 -13.40 6.28
N ARG A 223 -26.94 -13.98 7.33
CA ARG A 223 -28.33 -13.64 7.70
C ARG A 223 -28.40 -12.19 8.14
N ALA A 224 -29.30 -11.43 7.52
CA ALA A 224 -29.47 -10.00 7.76
C ALA A 224 -29.69 -9.69 9.25
N LYS A 225 -30.54 -10.47 9.92
CA LYS A 225 -30.84 -10.32 11.36
C LYS A 225 -29.62 -10.39 12.28
N LEU A 226 -28.56 -11.10 11.87
CA LEU A 226 -27.34 -11.27 12.65
C LEU A 226 -26.36 -10.10 12.49
N PHE A 227 -26.62 -9.18 11.55
CA PHE A 227 -25.77 -8.02 11.36
C PHE A 227 -25.83 -7.11 12.59
N THR A 228 -24.64 -6.78 13.09
CA THR A 228 -24.41 -5.76 14.12
C THR A 228 -23.36 -4.78 13.60
N PRO A 229 -23.62 -3.45 13.64
CA PRO A 229 -22.64 -2.47 13.21
C PRO A 229 -21.30 -2.65 13.91
N LEU A 230 -20.22 -2.63 13.14
CA LEU A 230 -18.87 -2.74 13.66
C LEU A 230 -18.37 -1.38 14.17
N PRO A 231 -17.54 -1.34 15.22
CA PRO A 231 -16.88 -0.11 15.65
C PRO A 231 -16.05 0.51 14.52
N GLU A 232 -16.06 1.84 14.37
CA GLU A 232 -15.40 2.56 13.25
C GLU A 232 -13.88 2.33 13.16
N ASP A 233 -13.23 1.95 14.26
CA ASP A 233 -11.81 1.62 14.32
C ASP A 233 -11.50 0.16 13.93
N THR A 234 -12.48 -0.59 13.44
CA THR A 234 -12.26 -1.98 12.98
C THR A 234 -11.39 -2.01 11.73
N ILE A 235 -10.30 -2.78 11.78
CA ILE A 235 -9.29 -2.81 10.71
C ILE A 235 -9.66 -3.82 9.61
N ASN A 236 -10.21 -4.97 10.01
CA ASN A 236 -10.54 -6.13 9.16
C ASN A 236 -12.00 -6.52 9.39
N ASP A 237 -12.91 -5.97 8.58
CA ASP A 237 -14.35 -6.21 8.62
C ASP A 237 -14.73 -7.63 8.19
N ASP A 238 -14.08 -8.13 7.13
CA ASP A 238 -14.18 -9.49 6.59
C ASP A 238 -13.93 -10.59 7.63
N PHE A 239 -13.11 -10.32 8.64
CA PHE A 239 -12.91 -11.19 9.78
C PHE A 239 -13.94 -10.95 10.88
N MET A 240 -14.16 -9.68 11.25
CA MET A 240 -14.97 -9.35 12.43
C MET A 240 -16.46 -9.69 12.25
N LEU A 241 -17.03 -9.52 11.05
CA LEU A 241 -18.44 -9.85 10.79
C LEU A 241 -18.74 -11.34 11.01
N PRO A 242 -18.00 -12.29 10.39
CA PRO A 242 -18.12 -13.71 10.75
C PRO A 242 -17.96 -13.99 12.25
N MET A 243 -17.05 -13.30 12.94
CA MET A 243 -16.90 -13.49 14.39
C MET A 243 -18.13 -13.01 15.18
N THR A 244 -18.80 -11.94 14.75
CA THR A 244 -20.08 -11.50 15.37
C THR A 244 -21.20 -12.53 15.18
N VAL A 245 -21.19 -13.26 14.07
CA VAL A 245 -22.12 -14.38 13.80
C VAL A 245 -21.83 -15.54 14.75
N ILE A 246 -20.56 -15.92 14.92
CA ILE A 246 -20.15 -16.97 15.88
C ILE A 246 -20.49 -16.57 17.31
N LYS A 247 -20.29 -15.30 17.67
CA LYS A 247 -20.65 -14.76 19.01
C LYS A 247 -22.13 -14.92 19.32
N GLN A 248 -22.99 -14.84 18.30
CA GLN A 248 -24.43 -15.06 18.42
C GLN A 248 -24.83 -16.55 18.41
N GLY A 249 -23.85 -17.47 18.28
CA GLY A 249 -24.06 -18.91 18.38
C GLY A 249 -24.32 -19.61 17.05
N TYR A 250 -24.11 -18.93 15.91
CA TYR A 250 -24.28 -19.49 14.58
C TYR A 250 -22.96 -19.95 13.97
N ASN A 251 -23.04 -20.78 12.92
CA ASN A 251 -21.89 -21.28 12.20
C ASN A 251 -21.53 -20.41 10.99
N VAL A 252 -20.22 -20.30 10.73
CA VAL A 252 -19.65 -19.70 9.53
C VAL A 252 -19.08 -20.81 8.66
N VAL A 253 -19.63 -20.96 7.46
CA VAL A 253 -19.34 -22.09 6.56
C VAL A 253 -18.55 -21.63 5.33
N PHE A 254 -17.65 -22.46 4.84
CA PHE A 254 -16.98 -22.27 3.55
C PHE A 254 -17.71 -23.08 2.47
N ASN A 255 -18.17 -22.43 1.41
CA ASN A 255 -18.73 -23.11 0.24
C ASN A 255 -17.70 -23.10 -0.90
N GLN A 256 -17.24 -24.29 -1.28
CA GLN A 256 -16.28 -24.51 -2.36
C GLN A 256 -16.84 -24.27 -3.77
N SER A 257 -18.16 -24.39 -3.94
CA SER A 257 -18.82 -24.19 -5.23
C SER A 257 -18.96 -22.71 -5.59
N ILE A 258 -18.83 -21.81 -4.62
CA ILE A 258 -18.90 -20.37 -4.87
C ILE A 258 -17.49 -19.86 -5.12
N ASN A 259 -17.30 -19.21 -6.26
CA ASN A 259 -16.03 -18.59 -6.63
C ASN A 259 -16.15 -17.07 -6.65
N SER A 260 -15.16 -16.40 -6.05
CA SER A 260 -14.91 -14.96 -6.19
C SER A 260 -13.58 -14.76 -6.90
N VAL A 261 -13.57 -13.95 -7.97
CA VAL A 261 -12.43 -13.72 -8.84
C VAL A 261 -12.05 -12.25 -8.78
N GLU A 262 -10.90 -11.95 -8.19
CA GLU A 262 -10.34 -10.60 -8.09
C GLU A 262 -9.75 -10.17 -9.44
N LEU A 263 -10.21 -9.04 -9.98
CA LEU A 263 -9.76 -8.49 -11.26
C LEU A 263 -8.48 -7.67 -11.14
N THR A 264 -8.23 -7.05 -9.99
CA THR A 264 -7.11 -6.13 -9.82
C THR A 264 -5.87 -6.87 -9.33
N PRO A 265 -4.71 -6.75 -10.00
CA PRO A 265 -3.47 -7.38 -9.55
C PRO A 265 -3.01 -6.78 -8.22
N THR A 266 -2.43 -7.61 -7.37
CA THR A 266 -1.88 -7.16 -6.09
C THR A 266 -0.68 -6.23 -6.29
N ASP A 267 -0.83 -4.94 -6.00
CA ASP A 267 0.28 -3.98 -6.07
C ASP A 267 1.36 -4.30 -5.02
N GLU A 268 2.47 -4.89 -5.48
CA GLU A 268 3.65 -5.27 -4.69
C GLU A 268 4.35 -4.05 -4.05
N GLN A 269 4.14 -2.84 -4.58
CA GLN A 269 4.86 -1.62 -4.16
C GLN A 269 4.52 -1.14 -2.73
N HIS A 270 3.42 -1.63 -2.12
CA HIS A 270 2.99 -1.22 -0.77
C HIS A 270 3.04 -2.33 0.30
N ASN A 271 3.82 -3.40 0.07
CA ASN A 271 3.87 -4.59 0.92
C ASN A 271 4.16 -4.33 2.42
N HIS A 272 4.97 -3.32 2.77
CA HIS A 272 5.33 -3.06 4.17
C HIS A 272 4.19 -2.41 4.98
N LYS A 273 3.54 -1.36 4.46
CA LYS A 273 2.40 -0.70 5.13
C LYS A 273 1.22 -1.66 5.27
N ARG A 274 0.96 -2.46 4.22
CA ARG A 274 -0.07 -3.51 4.25
C ARG A 274 0.20 -4.52 5.37
N ARG A 275 1.44 -5.02 5.51
CA ARG A 275 1.82 -5.96 6.58
C ARG A 275 1.70 -5.37 7.98
N GLN A 276 2.06 -4.09 8.17
CA GLN A 276 1.85 -3.41 9.45
C GLN A 276 0.36 -3.34 9.80
N ARG A 277 -0.51 -3.04 8.83
CA ARG A 277 -1.97 -3.05 9.03
C ARG A 277 -2.47 -4.46 9.39
N ILE A 278 -2.01 -5.50 8.69
CA ILE A 278 -2.35 -6.89 9.01
C ILE A 278 -1.93 -7.23 10.45
N GLY A 279 -0.73 -6.84 10.88
CA GLY A 279 -0.28 -7.03 12.26
C GLY A 279 -1.16 -6.33 13.29
N ALA A 280 -1.49 -5.06 13.07
CA ALA A 280 -2.42 -4.30 13.90
C ALA A 280 -3.81 -4.95 13.96
N GLY A 281 -4.34 -5.37 12.80
CA GLY A 281 -5.62 -6.07 12.68
C GLY A 281 -5.64 -7.39 13.45
N ASN A 282 -4.59 -8.21 13.32
CA ASN A 282 -4.47 -9.48 14.06
C ASN A 282 -4.50 -9.28 15.58
N LEU A 283 -3.82 -8.25 16.11
CA LEU A 283 -3.88 -7.91 17.54
C LEU A 283 -5.27 -7.42 17.96
N GLN A 284 -5.91 -6.57 17.16
CA GLN A 284 -7.28 -6.14 17.41
C GLN A 284 -8.24 -7.34 17.45
N GLN A 285 -8.10 -8.29 16.51
CA GLN A 285 -8.88 -9.53 16.48
C GLN A 285 -8.66 -10.36 17.74
N LEU A 286 -7.41 -10.57 18.17
CA LEU A 286 -7.10 -11.31 19.41
C LEU A 286 -7.77 -10.66 20.64
N ILE A 287 -7.75 -9.34 20.74
CA ILE A 287 -8.34 -8.61 21.87
C ILE A 287 -9.88 -8.65 21.83
N ARG A 288 -10.50 -8.42 20.67
CA ARG A 288 -11.96 -8.32 20.53
C ARG A 288 -12.64 -9.67 20.51
N CYS A 289 -12.00 -10.68 19.94
CA CYS A 289 -12.52 -12.04 19.85
C CYS A 289 -12.18 -12.91 21.06
N ARG A 290 -11.81 -12.31 22.20
CA ARG A 290 -11.53 -13.05 23.45
C ARG A 290 -12.67 -13.95 23.93
N PHE A 291 -13.90 -13.65 23.50
CA PHE A 291 -15.07 -14.48 23.81
C PHE A 291 -14.96 -15.91 23.24
N LEU A 292 -14.15 -16.11 22.19
CA LEU A 292 -13.91 -17.44 21.61
C LEU A 292 -13.17 -18.39 22.56
N PHE A 293 -12.46 -17.87 23.57
CA PHE A 293 -11.78 -18.69 24.57
C PHE A 293 -12.73 -19.28 25.63
N GLN A 294 -14.04 -19.01 25.54
CA GLN A 294 -15.04 -19.61 26.42
C GLN A 294 -15.29 -21.09 26.08
N PHE A 295 -15.61 -21.90 27.09
CA PHE A 295 -15.76 -23.36 26.96
C PHE A 295 -16.81 -23.79 25.92
N ARG A 296 -17.86 -22.98 25.73
CA ARG A 296 -18.93 -23.21 24.74
C ARG A 296 -18.41 -23.39 23.30
N HIS A 297 -17.22 -22.88 22.99
CA HIS A 297 -16.66 -22.84 21.65
C HIS A 297 -15.38 -23.68 21.49
N TYR A 298 -15.22 -24.81 22.19
CA TYR A 298 -13.94 -25.54 22.27
C TYR A 298 -13.21 -25.82 20.93
N LYS A 299 -13.90 -26.23 19.86
CA LYS A 299 -13.27 -26.44 18.53
C LYS A 299 -12.82 -25.13 17.90
N THR A 300 -13.69 -24.12 17.94
CA THR A 300 -13.45 -22.77 17.44
C THR A 300 -12.35 -22.07 18.25
N ASN A 301 -12.27 -22.32 19.56
CA ASN A 301 -11.21 -21.88 20.43
C ASN A 301 -9.87 -22.43 19.96
N TRP A 302 -9.78 -23.75 19.76
CA TRP A 302 -8.55 -24.38 19.26
C TRP A 302 -8.11 -23.81 17.91
N LEU A 303 -9.03 -23.70 16.95
CA LEU A 303 -8.75 -23.11 15.63
C LEU A 303 -8.26 -21.66 15.75
N PHE A 304 -8.96 -20.84 16.54
CA PHE A 304 -8.61 -19.44 16.74
C PHE A 304 -7.27 -19.30 17.47
N ALA A 305 -7.07 -20.02 18.57
CA ALA A 305 -5.86 -19.99 19.39
C ALA A 305 -4.63 -20.44 18.60
N SER A 306 -4.70 -21.59 17.92
CA SER A 306 -3.57 -22.19 17.22
C SER A 306 -3.26 -21.51 15.90
N GLY A 307 -4.28 -21.05 15.17
CA GLY A 307 -4.13 -20.43 13.86
C GLY A 307 -3.89 -18.92 13.91
N LYS A 308 -4.79 -18.16 14.56
CA LYS A 308 -4.79 -16.69 14.55
C LYS A 308 -4.12 -16.10 15.79
N GLY A 309 -4.44 -16.63 16.98
CA GLY A 309 -3.91 -16.14 18.25
C GLY A 309 -2.40 -16.34 18.34
N LEU A 310 -1.93 -17.57 18.11
CA LEU A 310 -0.52 -17.89 18.21
C LEU A 310 0.31 -17.15 17.15
N ARG A 311 -0.22 -16.98 15.93
CA ARG A 311 0.39 -16.14 14.88
C ARG A 311 0.58 -14.69 15.33
N THR A 312 -0.42 -14.14 16.03
CA THR A 312 -0.40 -12.77 16.53
C THR A 312 0.63 -12.60 17.64
N VAL A 313 0.74 -13.57 18.55
CA VAL A 313 1.67 -13.51 19.69
C VAL A 313 3.09 -13.95 19.30
N MET A 314 3.26 -14.64 18.16
CA MET A 314 4.55 -15.22 17.73
C MET A 314 5.72 -14.22 17.70
N PRO A 315 5.59 -12.98 17.21
CA PRO A 315 6.69 -12.01 17.28
C PRO A 315 7.21 -11.77 18.70
N PHE A 316 6.31 -11.75 19.70
CA PHE A 316 6.70 -11.60 21.10
C PHE A 316 7.35 -12.88 21.65
N ILE A 317 6.82 -14.05 21.28
CA ILE A 317 7.42 -15.36 21.62
C ILE A 317 8.84 -15.46 21.10
N LEU A 318 9.08 -15.08 19.83
CA LEU A 318 10.41 -15.14 19.20
C LEU A 318 11.40 -14.17 19.88
N LEU A 319 10.97 -12.95 20.20
CA LEU A 319 11.79 -12.00 20.94
C LEU A 319 12.15 -12.49 22.33
N PHE A 320 11.17 -13.02 23.06
CA PHE A 320 11.39 -13.56 24.40
C PHE A 320 12.28 -14.81 24.36
N TYR A 321 12.08 -15.67 23.36
CA TYR A 321 12.91 -16.86 23.12
C TYR A 321 14.37 -16.49 22.86
N PHE A 322 14.62 -15.46 22.04
CA PHE A 322 15.98 -14.97 21.77
C PHE A 322 16.63 -14.37 23.02
N ALA A 323 15.90 -13.53 23.76
CA ALA A 323 16.39 -12.92 25.00
C ALA A 323 16.74 -13.99 26.05
N LEU A 324 15.87 -14.99 26.25
CA LEU A 324 16.13 -16.11 27.15
C LEU A 324 17.35 -16.92 26.72
N SER A 325 17.51 -17.15 25.41
CA SER A 325 18.68 -17.84 24.85
C SER A 325 19.99 -17.08 25.12
N ILE A 326 19.99 -15.74 25.03
CA ILE A 326 21.16 -14.91 25.36
C ILE A 326 21.52 -15.01 26.85
N ILE A 327 20.52 -14.93 27.73
CA ILE A 327 20.74 -15.02 29.19
C ILE A 327 21.37 -16.38 29.54
N MET A 328 20.84 -17.48 29.01
CA MET A 328 21.39 -18.81 29.23
C MET A 328 22.78 -19.00 28.59
N ALA A 329 23.02 -18.38 27.44
CA ALA A 329 24.34 -18.41 26.79
C ALA A 329 25.42 -17.71 27.64
N TRP A 330 25.07 -16.61 28.30
CA TRP A 330 25.95 -15.91 29.25
C TRP A 330 26.24 -16.72 30.51
N GLN A 331 25.32 -17.58 30.94
CA GLN A 331 25.54 -18.53 32.03
C GLN A 331 26.44 -19.72 31.63
N GLY A 332 26.93 -19.76 30.38
CA GLY A 332 27.84 -20.80 29.90
C GLY A 332 27.15 -22.06 29.36
N VAL A 333 25.83 -22.02 29.12
CA VAL A 333 25.11 -23.16 28.56
C VAL A 333 25.42 -23.32 27.07
N GLY A 334 26.18 -24.35 26.70
CA GLY A 334 26.64 -24.56 25.32
C GLY A 334 25.52 -24.67 24.28
N VAL A 335 24.39 -25.30 24.61
CA VAL A 335 23.23 -25.39 23.71
C VAL A 335 22.65 -24.00 23.42
N ALA A 336 22.56 -23.13 24.44
CA ALA A 336 22.05 -21.78 24.28
C ALA A 336 22.99 -20.91 23.44
N GLN A 337 24.30 -21.08 23.60
CA GLN A 337 25.31 -20.41 22.75
C GLN A 337 25.15 -20.80 21.28
N GLY A 338 24.93 -22.08 21.00
CA GLY A 338 24.64 -22.57 19.64
C GLY A 338 23.36 -21.98 19.05
N LEU A 339 22.28 -21.90 19.84
CA LEU A 339 21.01 -21.31 19.42
C LEU A 339 21.15 -19.80 19.10
N VAL A 340 21.85 -19.05 19.96
CA VAL A 340 22.11 -17.62 19.74
C VAL A 340 22.94 -17.40 18.48
N ALA A 341 23.98 -18.20 18.25
CA ALA A 341 24.79 -18.12 17.05
C ALA A 341 23.95 -18.39 15.80
N LEU A 342 23.14 -19.46 15.81
CA LEU A 342 22.26 -19.82 14.70
C LEU A 342 21.26 -18.71 14.36
N GLN A 343 20.59 -18.14 15.37
CA GLN A 343 19.63 -17.05 15.18
C GLN A 343 20.30 -15.77 14.67
N SER A 344 21.48 -15.43 15.21
CA SER A 344 22.24 -14.26 14.78
C SER A 344 22.64 -14.37 13.31
N VAL A 345 23.11 -15.55 12.88
CA VAL A 345 23.42 -15.82 11.46
C VAL A 345 22.16 -15.69 10.61
N ALA A 346 21.03 -16.27 11.02
CA ALA A 346 19.78 -16.17 10.27
C ALA A 346 19.30 -14.71 10.10
N TYR A 347 19.41 -13.89 11.15
CA TYR A 347 19.07 -12.47 11.07
C TYR A 347 20.02 -11.67 10.19
N LEU A 348 21.33 -11.96 10.23
CA LEU A 348 22.30 -11.33 9.33
C LEU A 348 22.03 -11.70 7.87
N LEU A 349 21.75 -12.97 7.57
CA LEU A 349 21.37 -13.43 6.23
C LEU A 349 20.09 -12.76 5.72
N ALA A 350 19.13 -12.49 6.60
CA ALA A 350 17.89 -11.81 6.25
C ALA A 350 18.06 -10.31 5.92
N LEU A 351 19.19 -9.69 6.31
CA LEU A 351 19.52 -8.31 5.95
C LEU A 351 20.23 -8.20 4.59
N LEU A 352 20.80 -9.28 4.07
CA LEU A 352 21.55 -9.28 2.81
C LEU A 352 20.76 -8.78 1.59
N PRO A 353 19.45 -9.09 1.42
CA PRO A 353 18.67 -8.55 0.31
C PRO A 353 18.54 -7.01 0.35
N LEU A 354 18.61 -6.38 1.54
CA LEU A 354 18.62 -4.92 1.66
C LEU A 354 19.93 -4.28 1.18
N LEU A 355 21.00 -5.08 1.10
CA LEU A 355 22.31 -4.68 0.58
C LEU A 355 22.48 -5.07 -0.90
N GLY A 356 21.43 -5.57 -1.55
CA GLY A 356 21.45 -6.00 -2.96
C GLY A 356 22.01 -7.41 -3.20
N ILE A 357 22.21 -8.21 -2.14
CA ILE A 357 22.68 -9.59 -2.26
C ILE A 357 21.47 -10.54 -2.19
N HIS A 358 21.08 -11.05 -3.35
CA HIS A 358 19.89 -11.89 -3.52
C HIS A 358 20.23 -13.37 -3.68
N SER A 359 19.45 -14.21 -3.02
CA SER A 359 19.51 -15.66 -3.13
C SER A 359 18.20 -16.26 -2.64
N ARG A 360 17.82 -17.45 -3.14
CA ARG A 360 16.57 -18.11 -2.72
C ARG A 360 16.44 -18.27 -1.20
N LEU A 361 17.55 -18.46 -0.48
CA LEU A 361 17.56 -18.61 0.97
C LEU A 361 17.42 -17.25 1.67
N THR A 362 18.23 -16.26 1.28
CA THR A 362 18.22 -14.92 1.87
C THR A 362 16.90 -14.20 1.63
N ASP A 363 16.30 -14.35 0.44
CA ASP A 363 15.01 -13.73 0.11
C ASP A 363 13.87 -14.37 0.92
N LYS A 364 13.88 -15.71 1.10
CA LYS A 364 12.91 -16.40 1.97
C LYS A 364 13.05 -15.99 3.43
N LEU A 365 14.29 -15.90 3.94
CA LEU A 365 14.56 -15.45 5.31
C LEU A 365 14.13 -14.00 5.51
N HIS A 366 14.47 -13.12 4.57
CA HIS A 366 14.05 -11.72 4.57
C HIS A 366 12.53 -11.58 4.58
N TYR A 367 11.83 -12.33 3.73
CA TYR A 367 10.37 -12.34 3.68
C TYR A 367 9.74 -12.80 5.00
N PHE A 368 10.26 -13.87 5.60
CA PHE A 368 9.75 -14.45 6.84
C PHE A 368 10.01 -13.54 8.06
N ILE A 369 11.26 -13.14 8.28
CA ILE A 369 11.66 -12.28 9.40
C ILE A 369 11.07 -10.88 9.24
N GLY A 370 11.13 -10.31 8.04
CA GLY A 370 10.54 -9.02 7.72
C GLY A 370 9.01 -9.01 7.90
N GLY A 371 8.33 -10.13 7.65
CA GLY A 371 6.92 -10.32 7.94
C GLY A 371 6.60 -10.18 9.43
N TYR A 372 7.33 -10.91 10.29
CA TYR A 372 7.13 -10.83 11.74
C TYR A 372 7.51 -9.47 12.32
N PHE A 373 8.60 -8.86 11.84
CA PHE A 373 9.00 -7.52 12.26
C PHE A 373 7.95 -6.45 11.88
N SER A 374 7.44 -6.50 10.65
CA SER A 374 6.37 -5.59 10.20
C SER A 374 5.09 -5.78 11.01
N SER A 375 4.73 -7.03 11.31
CA SER A 375 3.59 -7.36 12.16
C SER A 375 3.75 -6.78 13.57
N LEU A 376 4.92 -6.97 14.19
CA LEU A 376 5.24 -6.42 15.51
C LEU A 376 5.12 -4.90 15.55
N LEU A 377 5.68 -4.21 14.55
CA LEU A 377 5.60 -2.75 14.48
C LEU A 377 4.14 -2.29 14.34
N GLY A 378 3.34 -2.98 13.54
CA GLY A 378 1.90 -2.76 13.44
C GLY A 378 1.17 -2.90 14.77
N MET A 379 1.47 -3.96 15.52
CA MET A 379 0.92 -4.21 16.85
C MET A 379 1.29 -3.12 17.87
N LEU A 380 2.56 -2.71 17.91
CA LEU A 380 3.02 -1.62 18.79
C LEU A 380 2.33 -0.30 18.46
N ARG A 381 2.14 0.00 17.16
CA ARG A 381 1.40 1.20 16.72
C ARG A 381 -0.08 1.15 17.08
N TYR A 382 -0.71 -0.01 17.02
CA TYR A 382 -2.08 -0.23 17.49
C TYR A 382 -2.19 0.05 18.99
N LEU A 383 -1.29 -0.50 19.81
CA LEU A 383 -1.24 -0.21 21.25
C LEU A 383 -0.97 1.27 21.54
N GLY A 384 -0.16 1.93 20.70
CA GLY A 384 0.08 3.37 20.74
C GLY A 384 -1.08 4.26 20.25
N GLY A 385 -2.21 3.68 19.84
CA GLY A 385 -3.42 4.41 19.46
C GLY A 385 -3.48 4.93 18.01
N GLN A 386 -2.55 4.53 17.14
CA GLN A 386 -2.47 5.04 15.75
C GLN A 386 -3.57 4.52 14.81
N PHE A 387 -4.39 3.56 15.25
CA PHE A 387 -5.49 2.96 14.46
C PHE A 387 -6.88 3.29 15.03
N ARG A 388 -7.01 4.36 15.83
CA ARG A 388 -8.30 4.76 16.44
C ARG A 388 -9.30 5.36 15.45
N GLN A 389 -8.86 5.73 14.25
CA GLN A 389 -9.73 6.22 13.19
C GLN A 389 -9.74 5.20 12.05
N GLY A 390 -10.92 4.97 11.46
CA GLY A 390 -11.09 4.08 10.32
C GLY A 390 -10.16 4.47 9.17
N TRP A 391 -9.75 3.48 8.38
CA TRP A 391 -8.83 3.70 7.26
C TRP A 391 -9.52 4.59 6.23
N ARG A 392 -8.98 5.79 6.03
CA ARG A 392 -9.36 6.69 4.94
C ARG A 392 -8.36 6.49 3.81
N HIS A 393 -8.84 6.49 2.57
CA HIS A 393 -7.96 6.85 1.46
C HIS A 393 -7.50 8.27 1.79
N LEU A 394 -6.25 8.41 2.26
CA LEU A 394 -5.65 9.72 2.31
C LEU A 394 -5.60 10.17 0.85
N PRO A 395 -6.06 11.39 0.53
CA PRO A 395 -5.85 11.94 -0.80
C PRO A 395 -4.36 11.76 -1.16
N PRO A 396 -4.02 11.60 -2.47
CA PRO A 396 -2.63 11.56 -2.90
C PRO A 396 -1.88 12.65 -2.16
N ILE A 397 -0.75 12.29 -1.54
CA ILE A 397 -0.10 13.06 -0.48
C ILE A 397 0.20 14.48 -1.01
N ALA A 398 -0.73 15.40 -0.80
CA ALA A 398 -0.62 16.78 -1.27
C ALA A 398 0.53 17.52 -0.56
N ASN A 399 0.92 17.02 0.61
CA ASN A 399 2.03 17.54 1.41
C ASN A 399 2.87 16.39 1.96
N TYR A 400 3.95 16.02 1.25
CA TYR A 400 4.97 15.08 1.72
C TYR A 400 5.70 15.57 2.99
N GLN A 401 5.46 16.82 3.40
CA GLN A 401 6.25 17.50 4.42
C GLN A 401 5.40 17.77 5.66
N THR A 402 5.93 17.39 6.81
CA THR A 402 5.39 17.84 8.10
C THR A 402 5.59 19.36 8.25
N GLN A 403 4.63 20.06 8.87
CA GLN A 403 4.73 21.53 9.06
C GLN A 403 6.01 21.94 9.80
N SER A 404 6.48 21.11 10.74
CA SER A 404 7.74 21.31 11.45
C SER A 404 8.95 21.23 10.49
N THR A 405 8.97 20.25 9.59
CA THR A 405 10.03 20.11 8.58
C THR A 405 10.01 21.27 7.59
N GLN A 406 8.84 21.72 7.15
CA GLN A 406 8.69 22.91 6.30
C GLN A 406 9.33 24.16 6.94
N ALA A 407 8.97 24.42 8.20
CA ALA A 407 9.47 25.58 8.92
C ALA A 407 10.98 25.50 9.14
N LEU A 408 11.49 24.35 9.61
CA LEU A 408 12.92 24.14 9.86
C LEU A 408 13.73 24.23 8.56
N LYS A 409 13.25 23.61 7.48
CA LYS A 409 13.88 23.68 6.16
C LYS A 409 13.93 25.10 5.64
N ARG A 410 12.82 25.85 5.74
CA ARG A 410 12.79 27.24 5.28
C ARG A 410 13.75 28.13 6.08
N SER A 411 13.80 27.98 7.40
CA SER A 411 14.75 28.72 8.23
C SER A 411 16.19 28.39 7.86
N SER A 412 16.50 27.11 7.66
CA SER A 412 17.83 26.66 7.21
C SER A 412 18.20 27.26 5.85
N ASP A 413 17.28 27.20 4.87
CA ASP A 413 17.48 27.76 3.52
C ASP A 413 17.81 29.25 3.57
N ILE A 414 17.09 30.02 4.38
CA ILE A 414 17.31 31.47 4.53
C ILE A 414 18.68 31.75 5.16
N ILE A 415 18.98 31.10 6.29
CA ILE A 415 20.23 31.33 7.04
C ILE A 415 21.44 30.96 6.16
N LEU A 416 21.43 29.76 5.59
CA LEU A 416 22.55 29.28 4.77
C LEU A 416 22.70 30.08 3.47
N SER A 417 21.60 30.51 2.83
CA SER A 417 21.68 31.37 1.64
C SER A 417 22.20 32.76 1.97
N LEU A 418 21.80 33.33 3.11
CA LEU A 418 22.29 34.64 3.55
C LEU A 418 23.80 34.58 3.84
N VAL A 419 24.26 33.55 4.56
CA VAL A 419 25.68 33.31 4.82
C VAL A 419 26.45 33.10 3.52
N GLY A 420 25.97 32.22 2.63
CA GLY A 420 26.59 31.97 1.33
C GLY A 420 26.65 33.21 0.44
N MET A 421 25.59 34.01 0.43
CA MET A 421 25.55 35.28 -0.31
C MET A 421 26.56 36.28 0.26
N LEU A 422 26.60 36.50 1.57
CA LEU A 422 27.56 37.42 2.21
C LEU A 422 29.01 37.03 1.94
N LEU A 423 29.34 35.74 2.04
CA LEU A 423 30.69 35.23 1.78
C LEU A 423 31.10 35.38 0.32
N THR A 424 30.17 35.25 -0.62
CA THR A 424 30.47 35.29 -2.06
C THR A 424 30.28 36.67 -2.68
N LEU A 425 29.54 37.58 -2.06
CA LEU A 425 29.22 38.91 -2.58
C LEU A 425 30.46 39.71 -3.04
N PRO A 426 31.60 39.70 -2.31
CA PRO A 426 32.81 40.42 -2.76
C PRO A 426 33.37 39.90 -4.09
N LEU A 427 33.08 38.64 -4.46
CA LEU A 427 33.55 38.03 -5.71
C LEU A 427 32.67 38.42 -6.91
N TRP A 428 31.42 38.81 -6.69
CA TRP A 428 30.46 39.03 -7.78
C TRP A 428 30.88 40.13 -8.77
N PRO A 429 31.40 41.30 -8.33
CA PRO A 429 31.91 42.32 -9.26
C PRO A 429 33.05 41.80 -10.14
N LEU A 430 33.97 41.00 -9.57
CA LEU A 430 35.08 40.41 -10.32
C LEU A 430 34.57 39.45 -11.40
N LEU A 431 33.63 38.57 -11.04
CA LEU A 431 33.01 37.66 -12.01
C LEU A 431 32.25 38.42 -13.10
N ALA A 432 31.52 39.48 -12.74
CA ALA A 432 30.80 40.31 -13.70
C ALA A 432 31.73 41.01 -14.71
N ILE A 433 32.90 41.49 -14.26
CA ILE A 433 33.93 42.08 -15.14
C ILE A 433 34.47 41.00 -16.10
N LEU A 434 34.84 39.82 -15.60
CA LEU A 434 35.35 38.72 -16.43
C LEU A 434 34.35 38.31 -17.52
N ILE A 435 33.06 38.23 -17.20
CA ILE A 435 32.00 37.89 -18.17
C ILE A 435 31.87 38.96 -19.26
N LYS A 436 31.97 40.24 -18.90
CA LYS A 436 31.87 41.37 -19.85
C LYS A 436 33.09 41.48 -20.76
N LEU A 437 34.27 41.11 -20.27
CA LEU A 437 35.50 41.05 -21.08
C LEU A 437 35.49 39.87 -22.06
N ASP A 438 34.84 38.75 -21.70
CA ASP A 438 34.77 37.56 -22.55
C ASP A 438 33.68 37.64 -23.63
N SER A 439 32.57 38.37 -23.40
CA SER A 439 31.49 38.53 -24.38
C SER A 439 30.61 39.77 -24.14
N PRO A 440 30.03 40.39 -25.19
CA PRO A 440 29.14 41.54 -25.05
C PRO A 440 27.80 41.17 -24.38
N GLY A 441 27.21 42.12 -23.63
CA GLY A 441 25.88 42.01 -23.00
C GLY A 441 25.89 41.95 -21.45
N PRO A 442 24.74 41.64 -20.80
CA PRO A 442 24.60 41.68 -19.34
C PRO A 442 25.33 40.51 -18.64
N ALA A 443 25.86 40.78 -17.44
CA ALA A 443 26.56 39.76 -16.64
C ALA A 443 25.62 38.75 -15.98
N PHE A 444 24.40 39.18 -15.62
CA PHE A 444 23.35 38.30 -15.11
C PHE A 444 22.48 37.79 -16.26
N TYR A 445 22.08 36.52 -16.13
CA TYR A 445 21.16 35.84 -17.01
C TYR A 445 19.91 35.47 -16.24
N HIS A 446 18.75 35.78 -16.82
CA HIS A 446 17.44 35.45 -16.29
C HIS A 446 16.76 34.45 -17.21
N GLN A 447 16.17 33.40 -16.64
CA GLN A 447 15.46 32.39 -17.41
C GLN A 447 14.22 31.91 -16.67
N LEU A 448 13.11 31.82 -17.40
CA LEU A 448 11.85 31.33 -16.87
C LEU A 448 11.96 29.83 -16.56
N ARG A 449 11.48 29.44 -15.38
CA ARG A 449 11.56 28.09 -14.85
C ARG A 449 10.27 27.73 -14.12
N VAL A 450 9.95 26.44 -14.13
CA VAL A 450 8.84 25.88 -13.36
C VAL A 450 9.26 25.84 -11.88
N GLY A 451 8.46 26.52 -11.07
CA GLY A 451 8.57 26.66 -9.63
C GLY A 451 7.85 25.56 -8.88
N ARG A 452 7.32 25.90 -7.71
CA ARG A 452 6.50 24.99 -6.91
C ARG A 452 5.18 24.70 -7.64
N ILE A 453 4.79 23.43 -7.67
CA ILE A 453 3.48 23.01 -8.15
C ILE A 453 2.57 22.72 -6.96
N THR A 454 1.34 23.21 -7.02
CA THR A 454 0.25 22.96 -6.07
C THR A 454 -0.96 22.47 -6.86
N GLU A 455 -1.95 21.89 -6.19
CA GLU A 455 -3.16 21.34 -6.83
C GLU A 455 -3.84 22.37 -7.76
N ASP A 456 -3.84 23.65 -7.35
CA ASP A 456 -4.53 24.72 -8.09
C ASP A 456 -3.66 25.45 -9.12
N LYS A 457 -2.32 25.36 -9.03
CA LYS A 457 -1.41 26.15 -9.88
C LYS A 457 0.02 25.60 -9.94
N ALA A 458 0.66 25.82 -11.09
CA ALA A 458 2.11 25.74 -11.26
C ALA A 458 2.71 27.15 -11.23
N GLU A 459 3.60 27.42 -10.27
CA GLU A 459 4.27 28.71 -10.20
C GLU A 459 5.39 28.80 -11.24
N LEU A 460 5.58 29.96 -11.85
CA LEU A 460 6.69 30.25 -12.76
C LEU A 460 7.54 31.36 -12.16
N PHE A 461 8.86 31.21 -12.23
CA PHE A 461 9.79 32.22 -11.71
C PHE A 461 11.02 32.36 -12.60
N ASN A 462 11.72 33.49 -12.48
CA ASN A 462 12.96 33.73 -13.20
C ASN A 462 14.15 33.33 -12.33
N VAL A 463 14.87 32.29 -12.73
CA VAL A 463 16.15 31.92 -12.10
C VAL A 463 17.21 32.97 -12.45
N ILE A 464 18.01 33.37 -11.47
CA ILE A 464 19.10 34.35 -11.63
C ILE A 464 20.42 33.61 -11.60
N LYS A 465 21.24 33.76 -12.66
CA LYS A 465 22.58 33.16 -12.75
C LYS A 465 23.58 34.15 -13.33
N PHE A 466 24.87 33.88 -13.19
CA PHE A 466 25.85 34.51 -14.05
C PHE A 466 25.76 33.93 -15.45
N ARG A 467 25.94 34.79 -16.46
CA ARG A 467 25.91 34.38 -17.85
C ARG A 467 27.14 33.55 -18.20
N THR A 468 26.90 32.37 -18.75
CA THR A 468 27.95 31.42 -19.18
C THR A 468 27.90 31.08 -20.67
N MET A 469 26.92 31.62 -21.41
CA MET A 469 26.73 31.40 -22.85
C MET A 469 26.68 32.76 -23.57
N SER A 470 26.96 32.75 -24.88
CA SER A 470 26.83 33.95 -25.72
C SER A 470 25.38 34.46 -25.76
N GLN A 471 25.20 35.77 -25.93
CA GLN A 471 23.88 36.41 -25.83
C GLN A 471 22.85 35.87 -26.85
N ASN A 472 23.33 35.40 -28.01
CA ASN A 472 22.50 34.89 -29.11
C ASN A 472 22.53 33.36 -29.23
N ALA A 473 22.93 32.66 -28.14
CA ALA A 473 23.16 31.22 -28.14
C ALA A 473 21.94 30.36 -28.55
N GLU A 474 20.72 30.86 -28.39
CA GLU A 474 19.49 30.10 -28.64
C GLU A 474 18.71 30.58 -29.89
N ASN A 475 19.21 31.61 -30.62
CA ASN A 475 18.47 32.23 -31.73
C ASN A 475 18.20 31.29 -32.93
N GLN A 476 18.98 30.20 -33.07
CA GLN A 476 18.84 29.24 -34.18
C GLN A 476 18.31 27.87 -33.74
N SER A 477 18.43 27.49 -32.47
CA SER A 477 18.11 26.13 -31.99
C SER A 477 16.93 26.06 -31.02
N GLY A 478 16.48 27.17 -30.45
CA GLY A 478 15.47 27.15 -29.40
C GLY A 478 15.97 26.54 -28.08
N ALA A 479 15.03 26.13 -27.22
CA ALA A 479 15.33 25.56 -25.91
C ALA A 479 15.80 24.10 -26.02
N VAL A 480 17.12 23.89 -26.13
CA VAL A 480 17.73 22.55 -26.23
C VAL A 480 18.67 22.31 -25.03
N TRP A 481 18.74 21.06 -24.56
CA TRP A 481 19.71 20.67 -23.54
C TRP A 481 21.14 21.02 -23.94
N ALA A 482 21.93 21.45 -22.96
CA ALA A 482 23.36 21.71 -23.19
C ALA A 482 24.09 20.36 -23.31
N THR A 483 24.84 20.17 -24.38
CA THR A 483 25.64 18.98 -24.62
C THR A 483 27.03 19.09 -23.96
N GLN A 484 27.74 17.97 -23.82
CA GLN A 484 29.14 18.02 -23.42
C GLN A 484 29.96 18.84 -24.44
N ASN A 485 30.76 19.79 -23.95
CA ASN A 485 31.52 20.74 -24.77
C ASN A 485 30.67 21.62 -25.71
N ASP A 486 29.49 22.05 -25.26
CA ASP A 486 28.60 22.91 -26.04
C ASP A 486 29.32 24.18 -26.56
N PRO A 487 29.35 24.41 -27.89
CA PRO A 487 30.08 25.51 -28.50
C PRO A 487 29.52 26.89 -28.14
N ARG A 488 28.29 26.94 -27.60
CA ARG A 488 27.63 28.17 -27.15
C ARG A 488 28.20 28.71 -25.83
N ILE A 489 28.98 27.90 -25.10
CA ILE A 489 29.56 28.26 -23.79
C ILE A 489 30.86 29.05 -23.98
N THR A 490 30.96 30.21 -23.31
CA THR A 490 32.15 31.07 -23.40
C THR A 490 33.34 30.51 -22.62
N ARG A 491 34.54 31.11 -22.75
CA ARG A 491 35.74 30.61 -22.06
C ARG A 491 35.63 30.78 -20.55
N VAL A 492 35.20 31.96 -20.11
CA VAL A 492 34.89 32.24 -18.69
C VAL A 492 33.67 31.43 -18.26
N GLY A 493 32.68 31.26 -19.14
CA GLY A 493 31.49 30.44 -18.89
C GLY A 493 31.82 28.99 -18.53
N ARG A 494 32.80 28.37 -19.21
CA ARG A 494 33.29 27.03 -18.88
C ARG A 494 33.87 26.96 -17.47
N PHE A 495 34.69 27.94 -17.07
CA PHE A 495 35.23 28.00 -15.72
C PHE A 495 34.12 28.16 -14.66
N LEU A 496 33.17 29.05 -14.91
CA LEU A 496 32.05 29.30 -13.99
C LEU A 496 31.17 28.05 -13.80
N ARG A 497 30.85 27.32 -14.87
CA ARG A 497 30.06 26.08 -14.79
C ARG A 497 30.81 24.93 -14.10
N ALA A 498 32.10 24.79 -14.38
CA ALA A 498 32.94 23.76 -13.75
C ALA A 498 33.05 23.97 -12.23
N THR A 499 33.08 25.22 -11.79
CA THR A 499 33.14 25.60 -10.37
C THR A 499 31.78 25.84 -9.73
N ARG A 500 30.68 25.77 -10.51
CA ARG A 500 29.30 26.14 -10.13
C ARG A 500 29.17 27.56 -9.58
N LEU A 501 30.14 28.42 -9.85
CA LEU A 501 30.09 29.83 -9.47
C LEU A 501 28.99 30.58 -10.23
N ASP A 502 28.55 30.04 -11.38
CA ASP A 502 27.44 30.61 -12.15
C ASP A 502 26.10 30.58 -11.40
N GLU A 503 25.96 29.66 -10.44
CA GLU A 503 24.71 29.44 -9.72
C GLU A 503 24.59 30.25 -8.42
N LEU A 504 25.65 30.96 -7.99
CA LEU A 504 25.65 31.78 -6.76
C LEU A 504 24.54 32.84 -6.70
N PRO A 505 24.17 33.53 -7.80
CA PRO A 505 23.08 34.49 -7.76
C PRO A 505 21.71 33.90 -7.39
N GLN A 506 21.54 32.57 -7.48
CA GLN A 506 20.31 31.89 -7.10
C GLN A 506 20.03 31.98 -5.59
N PHE A 507 21.00 32.34 -4.74
CA PHE A 507 20.72 32.66 -3.33
C PHE A 507 19.65 33.76 -3.19
N ILE A 508 19.57 34.69 -4.15
CA ILE A 508 18.51 35.71 -4.19
C ILE A 508 17.14 35.05 -4.39
N ASN A 509 17.03 34.06 -5.29
CA ASN A 509 15.78 33.31 -5.50
C ASN A 509 15.39 32.51 -4.25
N VAL A 510 16.36 31.93 -3.54
CA VAL A 510 16.09 31.25 -2.27
C VAL A 510 15.56 32.23 -1.23
N LEU A 511 16.19 33.40 -1.07
CA LEU A 511 15.72 34.42 -0.13
C LEU A 511 14.33 34.94 -0.47
N ARG A 512 14.01 35.15 -1.76
CA ARG A 512 12.67 35.54 -2.25
C ARG A 512 11.59 34.47 -2.00
N GLY A 513 12.00 33.21 -1.89
CA GLY A 513 11.09 32.08 -1.66
C GLY A 513 10.67 31.35 -2.93
N ASP A 514 11.25 31.71 -4.07
CA ASP A 514 11.05 31.01 -5.36
C ASP A 514 11.73 29.62 -5.35
N MET A 515 12.85 29.51 -4.64
CA MET A 515 13.69 28.31 -4.57
C MET A 515 14.03 27.90 -3.13
N SER A 516 14.56 26.69 -3.00
CA SER A 516 15.24 26.16 -1.82
C SER A 516 16.73 25.95 -2.15
N LEU A 517 17.59 25.81 -1.16
CA LEU A 517 18.98 25.41 -1.42
C LEU A 517 19.04 24.01 -2.03
N ILE A 518 18.22 23.11 -1.48
CA ILE A 518 18.18 21.69 -1.84
C ILE A 518 16.75 21.29 -2.19
N GLY A 519 16.58 20.72 -3.37
CA GLY A 519 15.30 20.29 -3.90
C GLY A 519 15.42 19.83 -5.36
N PRO A 520 14.33 19.34 -5.96
CA PRO A 520 14.32 18.99 -7.37
C PRO A 520 14.77 20.16 -8.24
N ARG A 521 15.63 19.90 -9.24
CA ARG A 521 16.11 20.99 -10.10
C ARG A 521 14.96 21.50 -10.99
N PRO A 522 14.78 22.84 -11.12
CA PRO A 522 13.67 23.39 -11.87
C PRO A 522 13.91 23.28 -13.38
N GLU A 523 12.89 22.85 -14.11
CA GLU A 523 12.95 22.72 -15.57
C GLU A 523 12.36 23.91 -16.32
N ARG A 524 12.68 24.00 -17.61
CA ARG A 524 12.12 25.01 -18.51
C ARG A 524 10.67 24.65 -18.82
N PRO A 525 9.71 25.59 -18.75
CA PRO A 525 8.31 25.31 -19.07
C PRO A 525 8.13 24.69 -20.45
N GLU A 526 8.92 25.12 -21.42
CA GLU A 526 8.87 24.62 -22.80
C GLU A 526 9.21 23.12 -22.88
N MET A 527 10.12 22.63 -22.03
CA MET A 527 10.52 21.22 -21.99
C MET A 527 9.58 20.36 -21.14
N CYS A 528 8.91 20.95 -20.16
CA CYS A 528 7.99 20.23 -19.29
C CYS A 528 6.78 19.68 -20.05
N GLY A 529 6.29 20.38 -21.07
CA GLY A 529 5.16 19.90 -21.89
C GLY A 529 5.50 18.59 -22.61
N ASP A 530 6.64 18.55 -23.30
CA ASP A 530 7.11 17.36 -24.01
C ASP A 530 7.38 16.19 -23.06
N LEU A 531 7.98 16.47 -21.89
CA LEU A 531 8.26 15.46 -20.88
C LEU A 531 7.00 14.92 -20.19
N GLN A 532 5.99 15.76 -19.95
CA GLN A 532 4.70 15.33 -19.41
C GLN A 532 3.93 14.44 -20.40
N ASN A 533 4.03 14.73 -21.70
CA ASN A 533 3.42 13.90 -22.74
C ASN A 533 4.13 12.54 -22.88
N ALA A 534 5.45 12.51 -22.73
CA ALA A 534 6.25 11.28 -22.82
C ALA A 534 6.22 10.44 -21.53
N LEU A 535 6.07 11.07 -20.37
CA LEU A 535 6.06 10.46 -19.05
C LEU A 535 4.86 11.01 -18.24
N PRO A 536 3.77 10.22 -18.12
CA PRO A 536 2.65 10.59 -17.27
C PRO A 536 3.12 10.96 -15.86
N PHE A 537 2.52 12.00 -15.29
CA PHE A 537 2.83 12.52 -13.95
C PHE A 537 4.23 13.16 -13.79
N TYR A 538 4.95 13.46 -14.88
CA TYR A 538 6.27 14.11 -14.81
C TYR A 538 6.28 15.40 -13.97
N LEU A 539 5.27 16.26 -14.12
CA LEU A 539 5.15 17.50 -13.37
C LEU A 539 4.94 17.28 -11.86
N GLU A 540 4.25 16.20 -11.49
CA GLU A 540 3.92 15.86 -10.11
C GLU A 540 5.15 15.54 -9.25
N ARG A 541 6.30 15.25 -9.87
CA ARG A 541 7.59 15.06 -9.16
C ARG A 541 7.99 16.26 -8.28
N THR A 542 7.47 17.45 -8.57
CA THR A 542 7.72 18.69 -7.81
C THR A 542 6.51 19.17 -7.00
N ALA A 543 5.44 18.37 -6.93
CA ALA A 543 4.23 18.71 -6.20
C ALA A 543 4.52 19.03 -4.72
N GLY A 544 4.16 20.24 -4.29
CA GLY A 544 4.38 20.73 -2.94
C GLY A 544 5.84 21.06 -2.60
N LEU A 545 6.80 20.87 -3.52
CA LEU A 545 8.22 21.09 -3.28
C LEU A 545 8.72 22.38 -3.95
N ARG A 546 9.56 23.15 -3.23
CA ARG A 546 10.31 24.23 -3.87
C ARG A 546 11.50 23.64 -4.64
N PRO A 547 11.78 24.13 -5.86
CA PRO A 547 12.94 23.67 -6.60
C PRO A 547 14.26 24.07 -5.93
N GLY A 548 15.28 23.24 -6.11
CA GLY A 548 16.61 23.40 -5.49
C GLY A 548 17.66 24.01 -6.41
N ILE A 549 18.68 24.65 -5.82
CA ILE A 549 19.94 24.95 -6.54
C ILE A 549 20.67 23.64 -6.84
N THR A 550 20.74 22.75 -5.86
CA THR A 550 21.21 21.36 -5.99
C THR A 550 20.10 20.40 -5.57
N GLY A 551 20.20 19.14 -5.99
CA GLY A 551 19.17 18.13 -5.74
C GLY A 551 19.71 16.71 -5.72
N LEU A 552 18.92 15.77 -5.21
CA LEU A 552 19.33 14.37 -5.04
C LEU A 552 19.62 13.69 -6.39
N ALA A 553 18.81 13.94 -7.41
CA ALA A 553 19.05 13.45 -8.76
C ALA A 553 20.38 14.00 -9.33
N GLN A 554 20.62 15.30 -9.14
CA GLN A 554 21.80 15.99 -9.66
C GLN A 554 23.12 15.42 -9.11
N VAL A 555 23.15 14.96 -7.85
CA VAL A 555 24.36 14.40 -7.23
C VAL A 555 24.56 12.89 -7.45
N ASN A 556 23.55 12.19 -7.94
CA ASN A 556 23.59 10.74 -8.14
C ASN A 556 23.59 10.32 -9.61
N GLN A 557 23.04 11.13 -10.51
CA GLN A 557 22.79 10.73 -11.89
C GLN A 557 23.48 11.60 -12.95
N GLY A 558 23.74 12.88 -12.67
CA GLY A 558 24.36 13.79 -13.66
C GLY A 558 23.34 14.46 -14.58
N TYR A 559 23.68 14.68 -15.86
CA TYR A 559 22.81 15.33 -16.85
C TYR A 559 21.92 14.31 -17.58
N ASP A 560 20.68 14.70 -17.87
CA ASP A 560 19.74 13.89 -18.62
C ASP A 560 20.14 13.82 -20.10
N SER A 561 20.29 12.60 -20.64
CA SER A 561 20.66 12.37 -22.04
C SER A 561 19.61 11.58 -22.83
N CYS A 562 18.78 10.80 -22.13
CA CYS A 562 17.66 10.04 -22.70
C CYS A 562 16.43 10.02 -21.78
N LEU A 563 15.29 9.52 -22.27
CA LEU A 563 14.04 9.44 -21.48
C LEU A 563 14.17 8.55 -20.22
N ASP A 564 14.99 7.50 -20.26
CA ASP A 564 15.20 6.65 -19.09
C ASP A 564 16.00 7.38 -17.99
N ASP A 565 16.87 8.33 -18.36
CA ASP A 565 17.48 9.21 -17.38
C ASP A 565 16.43 10.04 -16.66
N VAL A 566 15.47 10.58 -17.41
CA VAL A 566 14.37 11.38 -16.84
C VAL A 566 13.50 10.55 -15.89
N LYS A 567 13.26 9.27 -16.18
CA LYS A 567 12.54 8.36 -15.26
C LYS A 567 13.32 8.13 -13.96
N ASN A 568 14.61 7.88 -14.04
CA ASN A 568 15.46 7.71 -12.86
C ASN A 568 15.51 8.98 -12.01
N LYS A 569 15.53 10.16 -12.65
CA LYS A 569 15.45 11.46 -11.98
C LYS A 569 14.16 11.63 -11.19
N ILE A 570 13.01 11.25 -11.77
CA ILE A 570 11.72 11.25 -11.06
C ILE A 570 11.80 10.41 -9.77
N ALA A 571 12.41 9.22 -9.83
CA ALA A 571 12.58 8.36 -8.66
C ALA A 571 13.42 9.04 -7.56
N TRP A 572 14.51 9.73 -7.93
CA TRP A 572 15.32 10.49 -6.98
C TRP A 572 14.57 11.69 -6.39
N ASP A 573 13.79 12.41 -7.20
CA ASP A 573 12.99 13.55 -6.74
C ASP A 573 11.90 13.09 -5.74
N HIS A 574 11.24 11.95 -6.00
CA HIS A 574 10.32 11.34 -5.03
C HIS A 574 11.03 10.84 -3.78
N ALA A 575 12.22 10.24 -3.89
CA ALA A 575 13.00 9.82 -2.72
C ALA A 575 13.36 11.02 -1.84
N TYR A 576 13.68 12.17 -2.44
CA TYR A 576 13.87 13.42 -1.70
C TYR A 576 12.57 13.91 -1.05
N ALA A 577 11.44 13.87 -1.77
CA ALA A 577 10.12 14.22 -1.25
C ALA A 577 9.78 13.42 0.03
N VAL A 578 10.01 12.10 -0.01
CA VAL A 578 9.77 11.20 1.12
C VAL A 578 10.67 11.53 2.32
N ALA A 579 11.92 11.92 2.10
CA ALA A 579 12.85 12.31 3.16
C ALA A 579 12.35 13.54 3.96
N LEU A 580 11.51 14.39 3.35
CA LEU A 580 10.91 15.56 4.02
C LEU A 580 9.75 15.19 4.97
N GLY A 581 9.38 13.91 5.06
CA GLY A 581 8.35 13.44 5.98
C GLY A 581 8.75 13.57 7.46
N SER A 582 10.05 13.61 7.77
CA SER A 582 10.56 13.71 9.14
C SER A 582 11.74 14.69 9.23
N PRO A 583 11.83 15.54 10.27
CA PRO A 583 12.93 16.50 10.43
C PRO A 583 14.32 15.86 10.43
N LEU A 584 14.47 14.68 11.05
CA LEU A 584 15.76 13.99 11.14
C LEU A 584 16.18 13.38 9.79
N GLN A 585 15.22 12.86 9.03
CA GLN A 585 15.46 12.29 7.71
C GLN A 585 15.81 13.38 6.70
N TRP A 586 15.07 14.49 6.72
CA TRP A 586 15.37 15.68 5.94
C TRP A 586 16.80 16.16 6.20
N LEU A 587 17.14 16.40 7.47
CA LEU A 587 18.45 16.90 7.84
C LEU A 587 19.58 15.98 7.36
N ARG A 588 19.44 14.66 7.54
CA ARG A 588 20.41 13.68 7.04
C ARG A 588 20.53 13.72 5.50
N MET A 589 19.42 13.86 4.80
CA MET A 589 19.39 13.91 3.34
C MET A 589 20.05 15.19 2.81
N ASP A 590 19.72 16.34 3.40
CA ASP A 590 20.32 17.63 3.03
C ASP A 590 21.84 17.62 3.29
N PHE A 591 22.30 17.10 4.43
CA PHE A 591 23.74 16.93 4.68
C PHE A 591 24.43 16.03 3.66
N TYR A 592 23.79 14.91 3.29
CA TYR A 592 24.31 14.02 2.26
C TYR A 592 24.46 14.73 0.91
N ILE A 593 23.42 15.47 0.48
CA ILE A 593 23.43 16.19 -0.80
C ILE A 593 24.48 17.32 -0.78
N ILE A 594 24.61 18.07 0.32
CA ILE A 594 25.65 19.11 0.47
C ILE A 594 27.04 18.51 0.32
N PHE A 595 27.33 17.44 1.06
CA PHE A 595 28.65 16.80 1.03
C PHE A 595 28.99 16.26 -0.36
N LYS A 596 28.04 15.56 -1.00
CA LYS A 596 28.17 15.10 -2.39
C LYS A 596 28.37 16.25 -3.37
N THR A 597 27.62 17.34 -3.22
CA THR A 597 27.74 18.53 -4.08
C THR A 597 29.15 19.11 -3.99
N LEU A 598 29.69 19.30 -2.77
CA LEU A 598 31.05 19.78 -2.55
C LEU A 598 32.09 18.82 -3.15
N TYR A 599 31.92 17.51 -2.95
CA TYR A 599 32.81 16.50 -3.53
C TYR A 599 32.82 16.55 -5.07
N ILE A 600 31.65 16.70 -5.71
CA ILE A 600 31.53 16.81 -7.17
C ILE A 600 32.18 18.11 -7.67
N MET A 601 31.98 19.23 -6.96
CA MET A 601 32.61 20.52 -7.31
C MET A 601 34.14 20.44 -7.25
N VAL A 602 34.70 19.86 -6.18
CA VAL A 602 36.15 19.71 -6.02
C VAL A 602 36.75 18.74 -7.04
N SER A 603 36.06 17.64 -7.33
CA SER A 603 36.51 16.63 -8.30
C SER A 603 36.28 17.02 -9.76
N LYS A 604 35.60 18.14 -10.04
CA LYS A 604 35.24 18.63 -11.38
C LYS A 604 34.48 17.61 -12.26
N ARG A 605 33.87 16.57 -11.66
CA ARG A 605 33.13 15.50 -12.37
C ARG A 605 31.72 15.88 -12.83
N GLY A 606 31.40 17.17 -12.81
CA GLY A 606 30.05 17.70 -13.03
C GLY A 606 29.76 18.19 -14.44
N GLN A 607 30.62 17.90 -15.43
CA GLN A 607 30.43 18.16 -16.87
C GLN A 607 31.00 17.01 -17.69
#